data_AF-A0A0S6W9J9-F1
#
_entry.id   AF-A0A0S6W9J9-F1
#
_cell.length_a   1.000
_cell.length_b   1.000
_cell.length_c   1.000
_cell.angle_alpha   90.00
_cell.angle_beta   90.00
_cell.angle_gamma   90.00
#
_symmetry.space_group_name_H-M   'P 1'
#
loop_
_entity.id
_entity.type
_entity.pdbx_description
1 polymer ?
#
loop_
_entity_poly.entity_id
_entity_poly.type
_entity_poly.pdbx_seq_one_letter_code
_entity_poly.pdbx_strand_id
1 'polypeptide(L)'
;MTESKFLKWFMIGVMFCIVATISPKAGYAEAQWTFLVYLDADNDLETYGIADFLEMAAVGSTAEVNIVVQFDRHPGYDSSYGDWTTTKRFLITSSLTPTVANALIDIGEANMGDPATLTDFINWGVANYPANRYALVFWDHGSGWRMQIETLRSALRTATTVDERDRILQDLQRAVPTVYKEICSDYTDGDELYMQEVKNALNAAADMTLIGFDACLMSMTEVAYEIKDTGAAVMVGSEDTEPAEGWPYDTILRDLALNPTWTASQFGVAIVDNYYASYWESETLSAIDLSRMNTLAGVTSTFAETMRNFWNSDQAAVRAAAQAVMDEIDATVLYEQHGDSRSGSYGLAIYFPETQGYFDTNYNGSTIAFPADTFWEEFLSDFYTSMSSSWIADAREYAQQYYVSAHIDLYDFCNKLINPVALDCTNAVPLSSGVAYSGNTTGAPSNISSYGCWIYTLSGPEIVHTITTTIAGDIIATDNNNNLDLVILNACNPSSCVVAGMDSASYTNAPAGTYYIVVDGWNGASGTYTLTVTAPGAEQKSYLLWTK
;
A
#
# COMPACT_ATOMS: atom_id res chain seq x y z
N MET A 1 72.64 -49.61 -42.22
CA MET A 1 72.09 -50.72 -41.40
C MET A 1 71.85 -50.18 -39.99
N THR A 2 70.57 -50.17 -39.58
CA THR A 2 70.03 -50.34 -38.20
C THR A 2 70.60 -49.48 -37.06
N GLU A 3 69.78 -48.54 -36.51
CA GLU A 3 69.17 -48.57 -35.16
C GLU A 3 70.14 -48.29 -33.98
N SER A 4 69.86 -47.53 -32.92
CA SER A 4 68.74 -46.69 -32.46
C SER A 4 69.18 -45.92 -31.18
N LYS A 5 68.38 -44.90 -30.78
CA LYS A 5 68.13 -44.39 -29.40
C LYS A 5 69.27 -43.61 -28.67
N PHE A 6 69.08 -42.52 -27.94
CA PHE A 6 67.92 -41.83 -27.34
C PHE A 6 68.25 -40.33 -27.22
N LEU A 7 67.34 -39.45 -27.66
CA LEU A 7 67.39 -38.01 -27.47
C LEU A 7 66.24 -37.64 -26.51
N LYS A 8 66.54 -37.10 -25.32
CA LYS A 8 65.53 -36.52 -24.42
C LYS A 8 65.38 -35.04 -24.79
N TRP A 9 64.25 -34.68 -25.42
CA TRP A 9 63.80 -33.30 -25.55
C TRP A 9 62.57 -33.09 -24.67
N PHE A 10 62.60 -31.97 -23.94
CA PHE A 10 61.51 -31.43 -23.15
C PHE A 10 60.37 -31.02 -24.10
N MET A 11 59.19 -31.63 -24.00
CA MET A 11 57.97 -31.08 -24.62
C MET A 11 57.31 -30.13 -23.63
N ILE A 12 57.42 -28.83 -23.89
CA ILE A 12 56.48 -27.83 -23.38
C ILE A 12 55.25 -27.90 -24.28
N GLY A 13 54.14 -28.43 -23.76
CA GLY A 13 52.84 -28.33 -24.41
C GLY A 13 52.32 -26.91 -24.27
N VAL A 14 52.36 -26.14 -25.36
CA VAL A 14 51.59 -24.89 -25.48
C VAL A 14 50.17 -25.28 -25.85
N MET A 15 49.29 -25.25 -24.86
CA MET A 15 47.84 -25.35 -25.08
C MET A 15 47.39 -24.04 -25.73
N PHE A 16 47.12 -24.06 -27.04
CA PHE A 16 46.44 -22.97 -27.71
C PHE A 16 44.99 -22.96 -27.23
N CYS A 17 44.70 -22.19 -26.18
CA CYS A 17 43.35 -21.69 -25.95
C CYS A 17 43.02 -20.76 -27.13
N ILE A 18 42.17 -21.22 -28.03
CA ILE A 18 41.48 -20.35 -28.97
C ILE A 18 40.54 -19.49 -28.11
N VAL A 19 41.03 -18.33 -27.70
CA VAL A 19 40.17 -17.25 -27.24
C VAL A 19 39.43 -16.79 -28.50
N ALA A 20 38.19 -17.22 -28.66
CA ALA A 20 37.29 -16.58 -29.61
C ALA A 20 37.14 -15.13 -29.15
N THR A 21 37.92 -14.23 -29.75
CA THR A 21 37.70 -12.80 -29.62
C THR A 21 36.33 -12.52 -30.25
N ILE A 22 35.31 -12.41 -29.40
CA ILE A 22 34.03 -11.85 -29.78
C ILE A 22 34.35 -10.45 -30.30
N SER A 23 34.27 -10.26 -31.61
CA SER A 23 34.35 -8.93 -32.19
C SER A 23 33.14 -8.17 -31.68
N PRO A 24 33.28 -6.94 -31.13
CA PRO A 24 32.12 -6.15 -30.77
C PRO A 24 31.27 -5.98 -32.03
N LYS A 25 29.97 -6.31 -31.93
CA LYS A 25 29.00 -6.03 -32.97
C LYS A 25 29.14 -4.56 -33.34
N ALA A 26 29.25 -4.27 -34.63
CA ALA A 26 29.54 -2.93 -35.13
C ALA A 26 28.52 -1.89 -34.63
N GLY A 27 29.03 -0.91 -33.88
CA GLY A 27 28.62 0.50 -33.75
C GLY A 27 27.17 0.88 -34.05
N TYR A 28 26.24 0.51 -33.18
CA TYR A 28 25.07 1.35 -32.91
C TYR A 28 25.41 2.24 -31.71
N ALA A 29 24.91 3.48 -31.70
CA ALA A 29 24.98 4.30 -30.49
C ALA A 29 24.26 3.56 -29.35
N GLU A 30 24.79 3.67 -28.14
CA GLU A 30 24.15 3.15 -26.94
C GLU A 30 22.74 3.73 -26.82
N ALA A 31 21.74 2.87 -26.57
CA ALA A 31 20.34 3.29 -26.46
C ALA A 31 20.17 4.29 -25.30
N GLN A 32 19.12 5.11 -25.29
CA GLN A 32 18.86 5.94 -24.10
C GLN A 32 18.34 5.11 -22.94
N TRP A 33 17.50 4.13 -23.23
CA TRP A 33 16.85 3.29 -22.23
C TRP A 33 16.91 1.81 -22.61
N THR A 34 17.13 0.97 -21.60
CA THR A 34 16.74 -0.43 -21.62
C THR A 34 15.69 -0.63 -20.53
N PHE A 35 14.50 -1.04 -20.94
CA PHE A 35 13.37 -1.37 -20.08
C PHE A 35 13.33 -2.89 -19.88
N LEU A 36 13.70 -3.33 -18.68
CA LEU A 36 13.74 -4.73 -18.25
C LEU A 36 12.43 -5.06 -17.54
N VAL A 37 11.76 -6.13 -17.94
CA VAL A 37 10.58 -6.66 -17.22
C VAL A 37 10.92 -8.05 -16.70
N TYR A 38 10.87 -8.19 -15.38
CA TYR A 38 10.93 -9.46 -14.67
C TYR A 38 9.48 -9.93 -14.52
N LEU A 39 9.00 -10.64 -15.53
CA LEU A 39 7.61 -11.04 -15.73
C LEU A 39 7.44 -12.45 -15.15
N ASP A 40 7.22 -12.51 -13.84
CA ASP A 40 6.94 -13.77 -13.16
C ASP A 40 5.44 -14.06 -13.27
N ALA A 41 5.08 -14.93 -14.21
CA ALA A 41 3.71 -15.40 -14.35
C ALA A 41 3.65 -16.92 -14.19
N ASP A 42 4.57 -17.48 -13.39
CA ASP A 42 4.49 -18.84 -12.91
C ASP A 42 3.48 -18.97 -11.74
N ASN A 43 2.27 -18.43 -11.96
CA ASN A 43 1.18 -18.41 -10.99
C ASN A 43 -0.16 -18.15 -11.68
N ASP A 44 -1.19 -17.77 -10.90
CA ASP A 44 -2.55 -17.53 -11.38
C ASP A 44 -2.74 -16.26 -12.21
N LEU A 45 -1.70 -15.44 -12.39
CA LEU A 45 -1.72 -14.26 -13.25
C LEU A 45 -1.24 -14.53 -14.69
N GLU A 46 -0.87 -15.76 -15.05
CA GLU A 46 -0.27 -16.11 -16.36
C GLU A 46 -0.96 -15.47 -17.58
N THR A 47 -2.30 -15.45 -17.62
CA THR A 47 -3.08 -14.86 -18.71
C THR A 47 -2.80 -13.37 -18.89
N TYR A 48 -2.61 -12.63 -17.80
CA TYR A 48 -2.33 -11.20 -17.82
C TYR A 48 -0.89 -10.92 -18.24
N GLY A 49 0.08 -11.73 -17.77
CA GLY A 49 1.46 -11.62 -18.24
C GLY A 49 1.60 -11.82 -19.75
N ILE A 50 0.79 -12.70 -20.34
CA ILE A 50 0.69 -12.83 -21.82
C ILE A 50 0.09 -11.57 -22.45
N ALA A 51 -0.92 -10.96 -21.85
CA ALA A 51 -1.52 -9.73 -22.34
C ALA A 51 -0.47 -8.60 -22.34
N ASP A 52 0.25 -8.41 -21.25
CA ASP A 52 1.28 -7.36 -21.12
C ASP A 52 2.47 -7.58 -22.05
N PHE A 53 2.86 -8.84 -22.28
CA PHE A 53 3.82 -9.15 -23.34
C PHE A 53 3.34 -8.64 -24.70
N LEU A 54 2.06 -8.81 -25.02
CA LEU A 54 1.48 -8.36 -26.29
C LEU A 54 1.31 -6.84 -26.35
N GLU A 55 1.04 -6.18 -25.23
CA GLU A 55 1.04 -4.71 -25.13
C GLU A 55 2.42 -4.13 -25.42
N MET A 56 3.46 -4.67 -24.77
CA MET A 56 4.85 -4.32 -25.06
C MET A 56 5.18 -4.58 -26.54
N ALA A 57 4.71 -5.70 -27.10
CA ALA A 57 4.92 -6.06 -28.50
C ALA A 57 4.11 -5.18 -29.47
N ALA A 58 3.05 -4.51 -29.05
CA ALA A 58 2.35 -3.54 -29.89
C ALA A 58 3.25 -2.33 -30.22
N VAL A 59 4.20 -2.01 -29.34
CA VAL A 59 5.21 -0.95 -29.52
C VAL A 59 6.50 -1.50 -30.11
N GLY A 60 7.15 -2.42 -29.39
CA GLY A 60 8.44 -3.01 -29.78
C GLY A 60 9.66 -2.10 -29.56
N SER A 61 10.84 -2.72 -29.46
CA SER A 61 12.11 -2.01 -29.28
C SER A 61 12.46 -1.12 -30.48
N THR A 62 13.14 -0.01 -30.21
CA THR A 62 13.66 0.95 -31.18
C THR A 62 15.19 1.05 -31.11
N ALA A 63 15.80 1.96 -31.87
CA ALA A 63 17.23 2.23 -31.74
C ALA A 63 17.62 2.95 -30.43
N GLU A 64 16.67 3.68 -29.82
CA GLU A 64 16.92 4.47 -28.60
C GLU A 64 16.32 3.82 -27.33
N VAL A 65 15.47 2.80 -27.48
CA VAL A 65 14.79 2.11 -26.38
C VAL A 65 14.78 0.61 -26.64
N ASN A 66 15.44 -0.17 -25.78
CA ASN A 66 15.31 -1.62 -25.76
C ASN A 66 14.20 -2.03 -24.78
N ILE A 67 13.38 -3.01 -25.15
CA ILE A 67 12.39 -3.65 -24.26
C ILE A 67 12.76 -5.12 -24.16
N VAL A 68 13.11 -5.56 -22.95
CA VAL A 68 13.67 -6.89 -22.69
C VAL A 68 12.87 -7.55 -21.58
N VAL A 69 12.40 -8.77 -21.82
CA VAL A 69 11.52 -9.47 -20.88
C VAL A 69 12.16 -10.81 -20.54
N GLN A 70 12.29 -11.11 -19.24
CA GLN A 70 12.38 -12.49 -18.75
C GLN A 70 10.98 -12.90 -18.32
N PHE A 71 10.44 -13.92 -18.98
CA PHE A 71 9.06 -14.37 -18.79
C PHE A 71 9.08 -15.81 -18.32
N ASP A 72 8.57 -16.04 -17.10
CA ASP A 72 8.22 -17.37 -16.62
C ASP A 72 6.73 -17.66 -16.71
N ARG A 73 6.37 -18.91 -17.00
CA ARG A 73 4.98 -19.31 -17.27
C ARG A 73 4.61 -20.59 -16.55
N HIS A 74 3.41 -20.60 -15.98
CA HIS A 74 2.84 -21.76 -15.32
C HIS A 74 2.11 -22.72 -16.27
N PRO A 75 2.08 -24.04 -15.97
CA PRO A 75 1.11 -24.93 -16.59
C PRO A 75 -0.33 -24.70 -16.07
N GLY A 76 -1.26 -24.41 -16.97
CA GLY A 76 -2.70 -24.66 -16.73
C GLY A 76 -3.57 -23.45 -16.43
N TYR A 77 -3.03 -22.23 -16.48
CA TYR A 77 -3.84 -21.01 -16.48
C TYR A 77 -4.08 -20.49 -17.91
N ASP A 78 -3.08 -20.52 -18.80
CA ASP A 78 -3.20 -20.15 -20.21
C ASP A 78 -2.47 -21.11 -21.16
N SER A 79 -3.16 -21.63 -22.18
CA SER A 79 -2.59 -22.59 -23.16
C SER A 79 -2.19 -21.97 -24.50
N SER A 80 -2.25 -20.65 -24.62
CA SER A 80 -1.91 -19.91 -25.83
C SER A 80 -0.40 -19.89 -26.07
N TYR A 81 -0.03 -19.59 -27.32
CA TYR A 81 1.36 -19.43 -27.77
C TYR A 81 2.31 -20.60 -27.50
N GLY A 82 1.76 -21.80 -27.33
CA GLY A 82 2.51 -23.05 -27.25
C GLY A 82 2.60 -23.65 -25.85
N ASP A 83 1.97 -23.04 -24.84
CA ASP A 83 1.80 -23.63 -23.49
C ASP A 83 3.13 -24.17 -22.93
N TRP A 84 4.17 -23.34 -23.02
CA TRP A 84 5.49 -23.67 -22.52
C TRP A 84 5.58 -23.28 -21.05
N THR A 85 6.33 -24.06 -20.28
CA THR A 85 6.40 -23.99 -18.81
C THR A 85 7.86 -23.89 -18.37
N THR A 86 8.62 -23.01 -19.00
CA THR A 86 10.02 -22.74 -18.64
C THR A 86 10.36 -21.30 -18.95
N THR A 87 11.19 -20.69 -18.14
CA THR A 87 11.59 -19.29 -18.26
C THR A 87 12.35 -18.99 -19.55
N LYS A 88 11.96 -17.89 -20.21
CA LYS A 88 12.58 -17.43 -21.47
C LYS A 88 12.91 -15.95 -21.44
N ARG A 89 13.93 -15.56 -22.20
CA ARG A 89 14.27 -14.15 -22.43
C ARG A 89 13.95 -13.72 -23.84
N PHE A 90 13.37 -12.53 -23.97
CA PHE A 90 12.93 -11.94 -25.23
C PHE A 90 13.49 -10.52 -25.37
N LEU A 91 13.84 -10.14 -26.60
CA LEU A 91 13.89 -8.75 -27.01
C LEU A 91 12.59 -8.47 -27.76
N ILE A 92 11.75 -7.62 -27.19
CA ILE A 92 10.44 -7.35 -27.75
C ILE A 92 10.60 -6.55 -29.03
N THR A 93 9.98 -7.02 -30.11
CA THR A 93 9.88 -6.31 -31.39
C THR A 93 8.41 -6.16 -31.76
N SER A 94 8.10 -5.23 -32.66
CA SER A 94 6.71 -4.96 -33.01
C SER A 94 6.01 -6.23 -33.53
N SER A 95 4.83 -6.53 -32.98
CA SER A 95 4.01 -7.71 -33.24
C SER A 95 4.63 -9.06 -32.85
N LEU A 96 5.66 -9.08 -31.99
CA LEU A 96 6.23 -10.31 -31.45
C LEU A 96 5.20 -11.05 -30.59
N THR A 97 5.17 -12.38 -30.69
CA THR A 97 4.33 -13.23 -29.83
C THR A 97 5.18 -14.09 -28.89
N PRO A 98 4.70 -14.44 -27.68
CA PRO A 98 5.49 -15.16 -26.67
C PRO A 98 5.54 -16.66 -26.97
N THR A 99 6.10 -17.03 -28.12
CA THR A 99 6.29 -18.44 -28.53
C THR A 99 7.74 -18.86 -28.30
N VAL A 100 7.97 -20.17 -28.11
CA VAL A 100 9.32 -20.75 -27.99
C VAL A 100 10.24 -20.35 -29.15
N ALA A 101 9.69 -20.27 -30.38
CA ALA A 101 10.46 -19.92 -31.57
C ALA A 101 10.92 -18.44 -31.60
N ASN A 102 10.26 -17.57 -30.85
CA ASN A 102 10.57 -16.14 -30.75
C ASN A 102 11.49 -15.81 -29.57
N ALA A 103 11.75 -16.76 -28.66
CA ALA A 103 12.66 -16.57 -27.54
C ALA A 103 14.11 -16.43 -28.03
N LEU A 104 14.87 -15.55 -27.37
CA LEU A 104 16.31 -15.43 -27.61
C LEU A 104 17.07 -16.58 -26.95
N ILE A 105 16.63 -16.94 -25.75
CA ILE A 105 17.18 -18.01 -24.94
C ILE A 105 16.06 -18.60 -24.07
N ASP A 106 16.11 -19.91 -23.94
CA ASP A 106 15.35 -20.70 -22.97
C ASP A 106 16.34 -21.08 -21.87
N ILE A 107 16.11 -20.61 -20.65
CA ILE A 107 17.01 -20.87 -19.51
C ILE A 107 16.58 -22.10 -18.71
N GLY A 108 15.54 -22.82 -19.17
CA GLY A 108 14.87 -23.84 -18.37
C GLY A 108 13.94 -23.20 -17.35
N GLU A 109 13.35 -24.03 -16.51
CA GLU A 109 12.63 -23.55 -15.32
C GLU A 109 13.61 -22.83 -14.40
N ALA A 110 13.24 -21.65 -13.93
CA ALA A 110 14.06 -20.86 -13.03
C ALA A 110 13.21 -20.26 -11.93
N ASN A 111 13.53 -20.57 -10.68
CA ASN A 111 12.95 -19.93 -9.51
C ASN A 111 13.04 -18.40 -9.61
N MET A 112 11.91 -17.75 -9.87
CA MET A 112 11.80 -16.31 -10.00
C MET A 112 11.81 -15.61 -8.63
N GLY A 113 11.53 -16.36 -7.55
CA GLY A 113 11.77 -16.01 -6.16
C GLY A 113 13.25 -15.94 -5.74
N ASP A 114 14.18 -16.55 -6.49
CA ASP A 114 15.61 -16.56 -6.13
C ASP A 114 16.31 -15.24 -6.53
N PRO A 115 16.95 -14.50 -5.60
CA PRO A 115 17.72 -13.29 -5.93
C PRO A 115 18.84 -13.51 -6.95
N ALA A 116 19.37 -14.74 -7.08
CA ALA A 116 20.37 -15.07 -8.09
C ALA A 116 19.77 -15.04 -9.51
N THR A 117 18.52 -15.46 -9.70
CA THR A 117 17.79 -15.41 -10.97
C THR A 117 17.60 -13.96 -11.40
N LEU A 118 17.16 -13.09 -10.48
CA LEU A 118 17.05 -11.65 -10.72
C LEU A 118 18.42 -11.03 -11.08
N THR A 119 19.45 -11.33 -10.30
CA THR A 119 20.80 -10.80 -10.53
C THR A 119 21.34 -11.19 -11.90
N ASP A 120 21.14 -12.44 -12.31
CA ASP A 120 21.55 -12.93 -13.64
C ASP A 120 20.79 -12.21 -14.75
N PHE A 121 19.47 -12.02 -14.59
CA PHE A 121 18.66 -11.31 -15.59
C PHE A 121 19.12 -9.88 -15.80
N ILE A 122 19.31 -9.12 -14.71
CA ILE A 122 19.77 -7.73 -14.79
C ILE A 122 21.12 -7.65 -15.50
N ASN A 123 22.09 -8.44 -15.04
CA ASN A 123 23.44 -8.42 -15.61
C ASN A 123 23.48 -8.87 -17.08
N TRP A 124 22.70 -9.90 -17.42
CA TRP A 124 22.56 -10.34 -18.80
C TRP A 124 21.90 -9.26 -19.68
N GLY A 125 20.85 -8.62 -19.18
CA GLY A 125 20.13 -7.54 -19.87
C GLY A 125 21.06 -6.36 -20.17
N VAL A 126 21.77 -5.86 -19.16
CA VAL A 126 22.77 -4.78 -19.31
C VAL A 126 23.87 -5.14 -20.30
N ALA A 127 24.41 -6.37 -20.23
CA ALA A 127 25.49 -6.80 -21.10
C ALA A 127 25.08 -6.95 -22.58
N ASN A 128 23.84 -7.35 -22.85
CA ASN A 128 23.35 -7.58 -24.22
C ASN A 128 22.65 -6.35 -24.83
N TYR A 129 22.11 -5.47 -23.98
CA TYR A 129 21.33 -4.29 -24.36
C TYR A 129 21.85 -3.05 -23.60
N PRO A 130 23.06 -2.59 -23.92
CA PRO A 130 23.65 -1.41 -23.29
C PRO A 130 22.80 -0.16 -23.55
N ALA A 131 22.59 0.64 -22.51
CA ALA A 131 21.84 1.88 -22.55
C ALA A 131 22.34 2.89 -21.51
N ASN A 132 22.04 4.17 -21.73
CA ASN A 132 22.39 5.23 -20.78
C ASN A 132 21.61 5.14 -19.45
N ARG A 133 20.42 4.52 -19.46
CA ARG A 133 19.54 4.34 -18.30
C ARG A 133 18.83 3.00 -18.36
N TYR A 134 18.51 2.48 -17.19
CA TYR A 134 17.82 1.21 -17.03
C TYR A 134 16.58 1.38 -16.17
N ALA A 135 15.46 0.88 -16.66
CA ALA A 135 14.26 0.67 -15.86
C ALA A 135 14.13 -0.84 -15.63
N LEU A 136 13.87 -1.24 -14.39
CA LEU A 136 13.51 -2.61 -14.03
C LEU A 136 12.10 -2.62 -13.46
N VAL A 137 11.20 -3.36 -14.09
CA VAL A 137 9.83 -3.55 -13.60
C VAL A 137 9.67 -4.97 -13.12
N PHE A 138 9.26 -5.11 -11.87
CA PHE A 138 8.75 -6.35 -11.30
C PHE A 138 7.26 -6.42 -11.60
N TRP A 139 6.84 -7.48 -12.26
CA TRP A 139 5.45 -7.75 -12.57
C TRP A 139 5.08 -9.05 -11.89
N ASP A 140 4.12 -8.99 -10.95
CA ASP A 140 3.44 -10.13 -10.33
C ASP A 140 2.47 -9.67 -9.22
N HIS A 141 2.06 -10.59 -8.34
CA HIS A 141 1.63 -10.32 -6.97
C HIS A 141 2.68 -9.55 -6.16
N GLY A 142 2.17 -8.71 -5.26
CA GLY A 142 2.95 -8.01 -4.24
C GLY A 142 2.13 -7.88 -2.97
N SER A 143 2.81 -7.77 -1.83
CA SER A 143 2.11 -7.66 -0.54
C SER A 143 2.64 -6.55 0.35
N GLY A 144 3.32 -5.57 -0.26
CA GLY A 144 3.94 -4.46 0.44
C GLY A 144 4.95 -4.99 1.45
N TRP A 145 4.67 -4.82 2.74
CA TRP A 145 5.59 -5.32 3.78
C TRP A 145 5.33 -6.78 4.21
N ARG A 146 4.27 -7.47 3.71
CA ARG A 146 3.91 -8.82 4.21
C ARG A 146 2.87 -9.65 3.39
N MET A 147 3.14 -10.96 3.11
CA MET A 147 2.11 -12.04 3.01
C MET A 147 1.82 -12.83 4.31
N GLN A 148 0.72 -13.57 4.23
CA GLN A 148 -0.17 -13.90 5.34
C GLN A 148 -0.01 -15.35 5.86
N ILE A 149 0.81 -15.55 6.90
CA ILE A 149 0.46 -16.51 7.98
C ILE A 149 -0.95 -16.22 8.52
N GLU A 150 -1.40 -14.96 8.43
CA GLU A 150 -2.71 -14.51 8.92
C GLU A 150 -3.89 -14.90 7.99
N THR A 151 -3.66 -15.19 6.69
CA THR A 151 -4.69 -15.72 5.75
C THR A 151 -5.01 -17.12 6.19
N LEU A 152 -3.95 -17.90 6.45
CA LEU A 152 -4.06 -19.27 6.93
C LEU A 152 -4.69 -19.32 8.34
N ARG A 153 -4.38 -18.39 9.26
CA ARG A 153 -5.04 -18.30 10.57
C ARG A 153 -6.50 -17.81 10.48
N SER A 154 -6.82 -16.93 9.54
CA SER A 154 -8.18 -16.42 9.31
C SER A 154 -9.11 -17.49 8.72
N ALA A 155 -8.61 -18.25 7.73
CA ALA A 155 -9.26 -19.45 7.22
C ALA A 155 -9.45 -20.50 8.32
N LEU A 156 -8.47 -20.67 9.24
CA LEU A 156 -8.61 -21.59 10.37
C LEU A 156 -9.73 -21.18 11.35
N ARG A 157 -9.94 -19.88 11.53
CA ARG A 157 -10.97 -19.33 12.45
C ARG A 157 -12.37 -19.42 11.89
N THR A 158 -12.52 -19.34 10.57
CA THR A 158 -13.81 -19.34 9.86
C THR A 158 -14.21 -20.72 9.33
N ALA A 159 -13.28 -21.68 9.33
CA ALA A 159 -13.53 -23.08 8.96
C ALA A 159 -14.66 -23.71 9.78
N THR A 160 -15.64 -24.29 9.08
CA THR A 160 -16.84 -24.89 9.69
C THR A 160 -16.79 -26.41 9.77
N THR A 161 -15.81 -27.05 9.12
CA THR A 161 -15.66 -28.51 9.09
C THR A 161 -14.29 -28.98 9.62
N VAL A 162 -14.23 -30.24 10.08
CA VAL A 162 -13.00 -30.83 10.64
C VAL A 162 -11.93 -31.05 9.56
N ASP A 163 -12.31 -31.50 8.36
CA ASP A 163 -11.39 -31.75 7.24
C ASP A 163 -10.77 -30.47 6.66
N GLU A 164 -11.43 -29.32 6.84
CA GLU A 164 -10.94 -27.98 6.47
C GLU A 164 -9.94 -27.46 7.50
N ARG A 165 -10.25 -27.60 8.80
CA ARG A 165 -9.33 -27.25 9.89
C ARG A 165 -8.03 -28.07 9.86
N ASP A 166 -8.10 -29.37 9.56
CA ASP A 166 -6.91 -30.25 9.56
C ASP A 166 -5.97 -30.01 8.37
N ARG A 167 -6.49 -29.52 7.24
CA ARG A 167 -5.66 -29.06 6.10
C ARG A 167 -4.91 -27.77 6.45
N ILE A 168 -5.62 -26.77 6.96
CA ILE A 168 -5.04 -25.47 7.34
C ILE A 168 -4.00 -25.61 8.48
N LEU A 169 -4.20 -26.57 9.40
CA LEU A 169 -3.24 -26.89 10.46
C LEU A 169 -1.97 -27.59 9.94
N GLN A 170 -2.03 -28.36 8.84
CA GLN A 170 -0.83 -28.91 8.19
C GLN A 170 -0.01 -27.81 7.50
N ASP A 171 -0.67 -26.80 6.93
CA ASP A 171 0.00 -25.68 6.25
C ASP A 171 0.64 -24.70 7.26
N LEU A 172 -0.02 -24.46 8.40
CA LEU A 172 0.56 -23.77 9.56
C LEU A 172 1.77 -24.48 10.19
N GLN A 173 1.87 -25.80 10.04
CA GLN A 173 3.01 -26.58 10.54
C GLN A 173 4.19 -26.65 9.56
N ARG A 174 3.96 -26.38 8.27
CA ARG A 174 5.01 -26.30 7.24
C ARG A 174 5.66 -24.91 7.17
N ALA A 175 5.00 -23.87 7.69
CA ALA A 175 5.57 -22.52 7.83
C ALA A 175 6.72 -22.47 8.86
N VAL A 176 7.96 -22.60 8.38
CA VAL A 176 9.23 -22.35 9.10
C VAL A 176 9.56 -20.84 8.93
N PRO A 177 10.21 -20.16 9.91
CA PRO A 177 9.92 -18.77 10.23
C PRO A 177 10.79 -17.77 9.48
N THR A 178 10.27 -17.14 8.45
CA THR A 178 10.77 -15.85 7.95
C THR A 178 9.66 -15.20 7.14
N VAL A 179 9.01 -14.21 7.73
CA VAL A 179 7.96 -13.39 7.10
C VAL A 179 8.67 -12.13 6.61
N TYR A 180 8.69 -11.88 5.31
CA TYR A 180 9.27 -10.66 4.75
C TYR A 180 8.35 -10.08 3.67
N LYS A 181 8.57 -8.80 3.35
CA LYS A 181 8.00 -8.09 2.21
C LYS A 181 8.24 -8.91 0.94
N GLU A 182 7.25 -9.24 0.12
CA GLU A 182 7.50 -9.96 -1.14
C GLU A 182 6.84 -9.33 -2.37
N ILE A 183 7.45 -9.68 -3.48
CA ILE A 183 7.11 -9.39 -4.87
C ILE A 183 7.49 -10.65 -5.66
N CYS A 184 6.81 -11.00 -6.75
CA CYS A 184 7.09 -12.22 -7.53
C CYS A 184 6.88 -13.53 -6.75
N SER A 185 5.80 -14.24 -7.04
CA SER A 185 5.40 -15.51 -6.42
C SER A 185 5.47 -16.63 -7.46
N ASP A 186 6.44 -17.52 -7.28
CA ASP A 186 6.75 -18.63 -8.17
C ASP A 186 6.11 -19.91 -7.60
N TYR A 187 5.05 -20.41 -8.25
CA TYR A 187 4.30 -21.56 -7.75
C TYR A 187 5.00 -22.90 -8.02
N THR A 188 5.82 -23.00 -9.06
CA THR A 188 6.52 -24.25 -9.38
C THR A 188 7.62 -24.54 -8.38
N ASP A 189 8.37 -23.52 -7.97
CA ASP A 189 9.41 -23.63 -6.95
C ASP A 189 8.86 -23.44 -5.52
N GLY A 190 7.71 -22.77 -5.37
CA GLY A 190 7.09 -22.49 -4.08
C GLY A 190 7.90 -21.47 -3.28
N ASP A 191 8.38 -20.44 -3.96
CA ASP A 191 9.25 -19.38 -3.45
C ASP A 191 8.72 -18.01 -3.83
N GLU A 192 9.04 -16.99 -3.04
CA GLU A 192 8.65 -15.62 -3.28
C GLU A 192 9.87 -14.70 -3.16
N LEU A 193 10.00 -13.70 -4.02
CA LEU A 193 11.16 -12.81 -3.99
C LEU A 193 10.99 -11.75 -2.89
N TYR A 194 11.71 -11.91 -1.78
CA TYR A 194 11.57 -10.98 -0.66
C TYR A 194 12.32 -9.67 -0.91
N MET A 195 11.86 -8.52 -0.38
CA MET A 195 12.52 -7.22 -0.64
C MET A 195 13.96 -7.13 -0.14
N GLN A 196 14.32 -7.90 0.89
CA GLN A 196 15.73 -8.01 1.31
C GLN A 196 16.57 -8.75 0.26
N GLU A 197 15.98 -9.71 -0.45
CA GLU A 197 16.58 -10.42 -1.58
C GLU A 197 16.63 -9.52 -2.81
N VAL A 198 15.56 -8.77 -3.11
CA VAL A 198 15.56 -7.71 -4.14
C VAL A 198 16.73 -6.74 -3.90
N LYS A 199 16.87 -6.20 -2.69
CA LYS A 199 17.99 -5.32 -2.33
C LYS A 199 19.34 -5.99 -2.53
N ASN A 200 19.50 -7.25 -2.12
CA ASN A 200 20.74 -7.98 -2.27
C ASN A 200 21.09 -8.21 -3.75
N ALA A 201 20.10 -8.57 -4.56
CA ALA A 201 20.24 -8.77 -5.99
C ALA A 201 20.60 -7.46 -6.71
N LEU A 202 19.90 -6.36 -6.41
CA LEU A 202 20.19 -5.04 -6.96
C LEU A 202 21.62 -4.58 -6.62
N ASN A 203 22.06 -4.77 -5.36
CA ASN A 203 23.44 -4.44 -4.95
C ASN A 203 24.51 -5.33 -5.61
N ALA A 204 24.14 -6.54 -6.05
CA ALA A 204 25.02 -7.49 -6.72
C ALA A 204 25.00 -7.34 -8.26
N ALA A 205 24.03 -6.59 -8.80
CA ALA A 205 23.82 -6.40 -10.22
C ALA A 205 24.35 -5.04 -10.72
N ALA A 206 24.14 -4.77 -12.00
CA ALA A 206 24.36 -3.45 -12.58
C ALA A 206 23.31 -2.43 -12.09
N ASP A 207 23.71 -1.16 -12.04
CA ASP A 207 22.89 -0.07 -11.49
C ASP A 207 21.61 0.16 -12.31
N MET A 208 20.46 0.10 -11.63
CA MET A 208 19.16 0.49 -12.18
C MET A 208 18.91 1.98 -11.94
N THR A 209 18.24 2.66 -12.87
CA THR A 209 17.89 4.09 -12.73
C THR A 209 16.49 4.28 -12.18
N LEU A 210 15.54 3.44 -12.62
CA LEU A 210 14.16 3.41 -12.16
C LEU A 210 13.79 1.96 -11.80
N ILE A 211 13.10 1.79 -10.67
CA ILE A 211 12.50 0.51 -10.26
C ILE A 211 10.98 0.69 -10.25
N GLY A 212 10.28 -0.16 -10.98
CA GLY A 212 8.82 -0.21 -11.02
C GLY A 212 8.31 -1.48 -10.36
N PHE A 213 7.19 -1.36 -9.65
CA PHE A 213 6.43 -2.49 -9.13
C PHE A 213 5.04 -2.43 -9.74
N ASP A 214 4.81 -3.27 -10.74
CA ASP A 214 3.49 -3.56 -11.30
C ASP A 214 2.89 -4.68 -10.46
N ALA A 215 2.52 -4.31 -9.23
CA ALA A 215 2.17 -5.22 -8.15
C ALA A 215 1.51 -4.48 -6.97
N CYS A 216 0.63 -5.19 -6.27
CA CYS A 216 -0.14 -4.66 -5.15
C CYS A 216 0.74 -4.17 -3.98
N LEU A 217 0.32 -3.06 -3.36
CA LEU A 217 0.82 -2.58 -2.06
C LEU A 217 2.31 -2.19 -2.03
N MET A 218 2.95 -2.00 -3.18
CA MET A 218 4.40 -1.81 -3.22
C MET A 218 4.85 -0.38 -2.94
N SER A 219 3.98 0.65 -3.03
CA SER A 219 4.29 2.02 -2.62
C SER A 219 4.17 2.21 -1.11
N MET A 220 5.02 1.50 -0.38
CA MET A 220 5.16 1.69 1.05
C MET A 220 6.50 2.31 1.41
N THR A 221 6.49 3.10 2.48
CA THR A 221 7.67 3.71 3.10
C THR A 221 8.75 2.67 3.38
N GLU A 222 8.38 1.50 3.89
CA GLU A 222 9.30 0.42 4.21
C GLU A 222 9.91 -0.20 2.95
N VAL A 223 9.14 -0.34 1.86
CA VAL A 223 9.63 -0.89 0.58
C VAL A 223 10.63 0.08 -0.03
N ALA A 224 10.24 1.36 -0.18
CA ALA A 224 11.12 2.40 -0.70
C ALA A 224 12.40 2.55 0.14
N TYR A 225 12.30 2.48 1.46
CA TYR A 225 13.46 2.58 2.35
C TYR A 225 14.42 1.39 2.23
N GLU A 226 13.92 0.20 1.89
CA GLU A 226 14.74 -1.00 1.73
C GLU A 226 15.69 -0.87 0.54
N ILE A 227 15.20 -0.31 -0.57
CA ILE A 227 15.93 -0.21 -1.83
C ILE A 227 16.61 1.14 -2.07
N LYS A 228 16.47 2.11 -1.16
CA LYS A 228 16.97 3.49 -1.33
C LYS A 228 18.46 3.62 -1.69
N ASP A 229 19.30 2.69 -1.24
CA ASP A 229 20.77 2.73 -1.42
C ASP A 229 21.26 1.80 -2.54
N THR A 230 20.35 1.27 -3.38
CA THR A 230 20.68 0.35 -4.48
C THR A 230 21.18 1.04 -5.76
N GLY A 231 21.24 2.37 -5.77
CA GLY A 231 21.63 3.17 -6.93
C GLY A 231 20.47 3.66 -7.79
N ALA A 232 19.26 3.11 -7.60
CA ALA A 232 18.04 3.61 -8.23
C ALA A 232 17.67 5.02 -7.74
N ALA A 233 17.26 5.87 -8.69
CA ALA A 233 16.84 7.24 -8.38
C ALA A 233 15.35 7.33 -8.07
N VAL A 234 14.54 6.54 -8.79
CA VAL A 234 13.08 6.59 -8.71
C VAL A 234 12.50 5.20 -8.49
N MET A 235 11.53 5.11 -7.61
CA MET A 235 10.64 3.98 -7.46
C MET A 235 9.24 4.35 -7.94
N VAL A 236 8.51 3.42 -8.57
CA VAL A 236 7.09 3.58 -8.93
C VAL A 236 6.30 2.38 -8.40
N GLY A 237 5.13 2.62 -7.81
CA GLY A 237 4.20 1.57 -7.37
C GLY A 237 2.90 2.12 -6.78
N SER A 238 2.00 1.21 -6.41
CA SER A 238 0.69 1.53 -5.80
C SER A 238 0.69 1.39 -4.28
N GLU A 239 -0.02 2.29 -3.59
CA GLU A 239 -0.26 2.17 -2.14
C GLU A 239 -1.31 1.10 -1.81
N ASP A 240 -2.19 0.78 -2.76
CA ASP A 240 -3.28 -0.19 -2.64
C ASP A 240 -3.05 -1.40 -3.57
N THR A 241 -4.05 -2.26 -3.69
CA THR A 241 -4.10 -3.30 -4.73
C THR A 241 -4.10 -2.68 -6.13
N GLU A 242 -3.52 -3.39 -7.09
CA GLU A 242 -3.59 -3.07 -8.51
C GLU A 242 -4.55 -4.04 -9.23
N PRO A 243 -5.23 -3.61 -10.32
CA PRO A 243 -5.97 -4.51 -11.19
C PRO A 243 -5.05 -5.59 -11.79
N ALA A 244 -5.59 -6.77 -12.06
CA ALA A 244 -4.81 -7.90 -12.58
C ALA A 244 -4.24 -7.63 -13.98
N GLU A 245 -4.87 -6.73 -14.74
CA GLU A 245 -4.36 -6.23 -16.02
C GLU A 245 -3.06 -5.41 -15.90
N GLY A 246 -2.65 -4.98 -14.70
CA GLY A 246 -1.35 -4.35 -14.47
C GLY A 246 -1.16 -2.99 -15.14
N TRP A 247 0.07 -2.67 -15.53
CA TRP A 247 0.39 -1.39 -16.16
C TRP A 247 0.03 -1.37 -17.66
N PRO A 248 -0.46 -0.24 -18.22
CA PRO A 248 -0.75 -0.13 -19.65
C PRO A 248 0.55 0.04 -20.47
N TYR A 249 1.30 -1.05 -20.65
CA TYR A 249 2.65 -1.07 -21.21
C TYR A 249 2.70 -0.46 -22.62
N ASP A 250 1.65 -0.63 -23.42
CA ASP A 250 1.59 -0.07 -24.77
C ASP A 250 1.65 1.46 -24.77
N THR A 251 0.98 2.12 -23.83
CA THR A 251 0.95 3.57 -23.69
C THR A 251 2.24 4.11 -23.07
N ILE A 252 2.70 3.48 -21.98
CA ILE A 252 3.93 3.84 -21.27
C ILE A 252 5.15 3.76 -22.20
N LEU A 253 5.31 2.63 -22.91
CA LEU A 253 6.47 2.41 -23.77
C LEU A 253 6.39 3.22 -25.06
N ARG A 254 5.18 3.53 -25.56
CA ARG A 254 5.02 4.48 -26.67
C ARG A 254 5.50 5.86 -26.28
N ASP A 255 5.16 6.33 -25.09
CA ASP A 255 5.58 7.64 -24.59
C ASP A 255 7.09 7.70 -24.36
N LEU A 256 7.69 6.64 -23.80
CA LEU A 256 9.14 6.53 -23.66
C LEU A 256 9.85 6.52 -25.02
N ALA A 257 9.33 5.79 -26.00
CA ALA A 257 9.91 5.74 -27.35
C ALA A 257 9.82 7.10 -28.07
N LEU A 258 8.78 7.90 -27.79
CA LEU A 258 8.66 9.27 -28.28
C LEU A 258 9.55 10.26 -27.53
N ASN A 259 9.91 9.95 -26.28
CA ASN A 259 10.69 10.82 -25.39
C ASN A 259 11.89 10.10 -24.77
N PRO A 260 12.81 9.53 -25.57
CA PRO A 260 13.87 8.66 -25.04
C PRO A 260 14.88 9.41 -24.17
N THR A 261 14.90 10.75 -24.20
CA THR A 261 15.80 11.56 -23.37
C THR A 261 15.28 11.87 -21.97
N TRP A 262 14.09 11.37 -21.61
CA TRP A 262 13.54 11.55 -20.26
C TRP A 262 14.51 11.08 -19.18
N THR A 263 14.54 11.85 -18.10
CA THR A 263 15.12 11.44 -16.82
C THR A 263 14.23 10.40 -16.15
N ALA A 264 14.74 9.67 -15.15
CA ALA A 264 13.94 8.72 -14.39
C ALA A 264 12.72 9.38 -13.73
N SER A 265 12.85 10.60 -13.21
CA SER A 265 11.72 11.33 -12.62
C SER A 265 10.64 11.64 -13.65
N GLN A 266 11.03 12.11 -14.85
CA GLN A 266 10.06 12.39 -15.92
C GLN A 266 9.38 11.11 -16.40
N PHE A 267 10.12 10.00 -16.49
CA PHE A 267 9.55 8.73 -16.90
C PHE A 267 8.62 8.15 -15.82
N GLY A 268 8.99 8.23 -14.53
CA GLY A 268 8.13 7.83 -13.42
C GLY A 268 6.80 8.59 -13.37
N VAL A 269 6.83 9.91 -13.60
CA VAL A 269 5.60 10.72 -13.75
C VAL A 269 4.74 10.22 -14.90
N ALA A 270 5.35 9.95 -16.07
CA ALA A 270 4.61 9.47 -17.23
C ALA A 270 4.00 8.07 -17.01
N ILE A 271 4.63 7.20 -16.21
CA ILE A 271 4.06 5.90 -15.83
C ILE A 271 2.77 6.12 -15.02
N VAL A 272 2.83 6.95 -13.97
CA VAL A 272 1.68 7.27 -13.12
C VAL A 272 0.53 7.87 -13.93
N ASP A 273 0.81 8.83 -14.82
CA ASP A 273 -0.21 9.45 -15.69
C ASP A 273 -0.91 8.42 -16.59
N ASN A 274 -0.15 7.55 -17.24
CA ASN A 274 -0.72 6.57 -18.16
C ASN A 274 -1.54 5.50 -17.43
N TYR A 275 -1.04 5.02 -16.28
CA TYR A 275 -1.75 4.06 -15.42
C TYR A 275 -3.07 4.62 -14.89
N TYR A 276 -3.05 5.83 -14.34
CA TYR A 276 -4.27 6.44 -13.80
C TYR A 276 -5.33 6.65 -14.89
N ALA A 277 -4.90 7.06 -16.08
CA ALA A 277 -5.78 7.24 -17.24
C ALA A 277 -6.35 5.91 -17.77
N SER A 278 -5.61 4.79 -17.70
CA SER A 278 -6.11 3.48 -18.17
C SER A 278 -7.23 2.94 -17.30
N TYR A 279 -7.28 3.33 -16.02
CA TYR A 279 -8.27 2.86 -15.06
C TYR A 279 -9.34 3.90 -14.72
N TRP A 280 -9.67 4.80 -15.64
CA TRP A 280 -10.74 5.80 -15.44
C TRP A 280 -10.60 6.59 -14.13
N GLU A 281 -9.36 6.90 -13.75
CA GLU A 281 -9.09 7.76 -12.61
C GLU A 281 -9.49 7.12 -11.25
N SER A 282 -9.49 5.78 -11.13
CA SER A 282 -9.94 5.08 -9.90
C SER A 282 -8.85 4.50 -9.00
N GLU A 283 -7.64 4.25 -9.52
CA GLU A 283 -6.57 3.54 -8.82
C GLU A 283 -5.50 4.47 -8.24
N THR A 284 -4.63 3.93 -7.38
CA THR A 284 -3.49 4.66 -6.80
C THR A 284 -2.18 4.30 -7.49
N LEU A 285 -1.35 5.28 -7.84
CA LEU A 285 0.05 5.03 -8.23
C LEU A 285 0.90 6.26 -7.92
N SER A 286 2.16 6.05 -7.54
CA SER A 286 3.08 7.15 -7.25
C SER A 286 4.49 6.90 -7.72
N ALA A 287 5.22 7.98 -7.99
CA ALA A 287 6.64 8.01 -8.30
C ALA A 287 7.40 8.67 -7.13
N ILE A 288 8.38 7.97 -6.59
CA ILE A 288 9.08 8.29 -5.34
C ILE A 288 10.56 8.55 -5.61
N ASP A 289 11.10 9.65 -5.09
CA ASP A 289 12.53 9.97 -5.09
C ASP A 289 13.25 9.18 -3.98
N LEU A 290 13.95 8.11 -4.37
CA LEU A 290 14.64 7.24 -3.42
C LEU A 290 15.78 7.95 -2.67
N SER A 291 16.35 9.02 -3.23
CA SER A 291 17.44 9.77 -2.57
C SER A 291 17.00 10.50 -1.30
N ARG A 292 15.68 10.71 -1.15
CA ARG A 292 15.07 11.40 0.00
C ARG A 292 14.75 10.48 1.15
N MET A 293 14.70 9.16 0.93
CA MET A 293 14.21 8.20 1.93
C MET A 293 15.00 8.21 3.25
N ASN A 294 16.30 8.55 3.22
CA ASN A 294 17.09 8.77 4.44
C ASN A 294 16.60 9.99 5.26
N THR A 295 16.25 11.07 4.57
CA THR A 295 15.71 12.28 5.21
C THR A 295 14.31 12.02 5.74
N LEU A 296 13.45 11.38 4.95
CA LEU A 296 12.10 10.96 5.35
C LEU A 296 12.14 10.07 6.61
N ALA A 297 13.01 9.06 6.64
CA ALA A 297 13.18 8.23 7.82
C ALA A 297 13.63 9.03 9.05
N GLY A 298 14.54 10.00 8.87
CA GLY A 298 15.00 10.88 9.96
C GLY A 298 13.87 11.75 10.55
N VAL A 299 13.04 12.36 9.72
CA VAL A 299 11.90 13.17 10.20
C VAL A 299 10.80 12.29 10.79
N THR A 300 10.53 11.12 10.22
CA THR A 300 9.58 10.15 10.78
C THR A 300 10.05 9.61 12.12
N SER A 301 11.35 9.36 12.28
CA SER A 301 11.94 8.96 13.57
C SER A 301 11.79 10.06 14.62
N THR A 302 12.07 11.31 14.25
CA THR A 302 11.88 12.47 15.14
C THR A 302 10.41 12.63 15.54
N PHE A 303 9.49 12.42 14.60
CA PHE A 303 8.05 12.44 14.84
C PHE A 303 7.62 11.32 15.79
N ALA A 304 8.09 10.10 15.58
CA ALA A 304 7.85 8.96 16.47
C ALA A 304 8.35 9.24 17.89
N GLU A 305 9.58 9.72 18.07
CA GLU A 305 10.10 10.13 19.39
C GLU A 305 9.27 11.24 20.04
N THR A 306 8.82 12.21 19.24
CA THR A 306 8.01 13.33 19.73
C THR A 306 6.66 12.82 20.23
N MET A 307 6.00 11.91 19.50
CA MET A 307 4.76 11.28 19.95
C MET A 307 4.98 10.51 21.26
N ARG A 308 6.01 9.67 21.33
CA ARG A 308 6.33 8.88 22.54
C ARG A 308 6.50 9.75 23.79
N ASN A 309 7.17 10.89 23.66
CA ASN A 309 7.51 11.75 24.79
C ASN A 309 6.43 12.80 25.12
N PHE A 310 5.67 13.27 24.13
CA PHE A 310 4.89 14.50 24.25
C PHE A 310 3.41 14.40 23.85
N TRP A 311 2.90 13.24 23.42
CA TRP A 311 1.51 13.11 22.95
C TRP A 311 0.44 13.67 23.91
N ASN A 312 0.68 13.62 25.22
CA ASN A 312 -0.25 14.12 26.24
C ASN A 312 0.19 15.44 26.92
N SER A 313 1.45 15.86 26.76
CA SER A 313 2.03 16.99 27.51
C SER A 313 2.32 18.20 26.62
N ASP A 314 2.56 17.99 25.32
CA ASP A 314 2.80 19.05 24.34
C ASP A 314 2.31 18.63 22.94
N GLN A 315 1.00 18.79 22.70
CA GLN A 315 0.42 18.50 21.38
C GLN A 315 0.94 19.42 20.27
N ALA A 316 1.41 20.63 20.61
CA ALA A 316 1.95 21.55 19.62
C ALA A 316 3.27 21.04 19.05
N ALA A 317 4.13 20.45 19.89
CA ALA A 317 5.34 19.76 19.45
C ALA A 317 5.02 18.58 18.52
N VAL A 318 4.01 17.75 18.87
CA VAL A 318 3.57 16.64 18.01
C VAL A 318 3.09 17.13 16.65
N ARG A 319 2.25 18.17 16.62
CA ARG A 319 1.76 18.76 15.35
C ARG A 319 2.87 19.36 14.51
N ALA A 320 3.87 19.98 15.13
CA ALA A 320 5.03 20.51 14.41
C ALA A 320 5.89 19.38 13.81
N ALA A 321 6.06 18.27 14.53
CA ALA A 321 6.77 17.10 14.01
C ALA A 321 5.98 16.38 12.90
N ALA A 322 4.66 16.30 13.02
CA ALA A 322 3.78 15.80 11.96
C ALA A 322 3.88 16.67 10.69
N GLN A 323 3.92 18.00 10.82
CA GLN A 323 4.10 18.91 9.68
C GLN A 323 5.45 18.66 8.99
N ALA A 324 6.53 18.40 9.75
CA ALA A 324 7.83 18.10 9.18
C ALA A 324 7.85 16.79 8.37
N VAL A 325 7.04 15.80 8.76
CA VAL A 325 6.85 14.57 7.97
C VAL A 325 6.10 14.89 6.67
N MET A 326 5.00 15.64 6.74
CA MET A 326 4.24 16.06 5.54
C MET A 326 5.11 16.84 4.55
N ASP A 327 5.88 17.82 5.04
CA ASP A 327 6.79 18.63 4.21
C ASP A 327 7.84 17.76 3.50
N GLU A 328 8.31 16.68 4.12
CA GLU A 328 9.29 15.77 3.51
C GLU A 328 8.62 14.76 2.57
N ILE A 329 7.37 14.35 2.81
CA ILE A 329 6.60 13.54 1.85
C ILE A 329 6.35 14.35 0.58
N ASP A 330 5.91 15.61 0.68
CA ASP A 330 5.75 16.53 -0.47
C ASP A 330 7.05 16.68 -1.28
N ALA A 331 8.19 16.52 -0.60
CA ALA A 331 9.52 16.63 -1.19
C ALA A 331 10.04 15.30 -1.78
N THR A 332 9.51 14.17 -1.31
CA THR A 332 9.89 12.79 -1.64
C THR A 332 9.03 12.21 -2.74
N VAL A 333 7.73 12.46 -2.72
CA VAL A 333 6.77 12.02 -3.74
C VAL A 333 6.88 12.97 -4.92
N LEU A 334 7.43 12.49 -6.02
CA LEU A 334 7.61 13.28 -7.24
C LEU A 334 6.27 13.58 -7.89
N TYR A 335 5.38 12.58 -7.86
CA TYR A 335 4.03 12.65 -8.41
C TYR A 335 3.21 11.45 -7.95
N GLU A 336 1.92 11.66 -7.71
CA GLU A 336 0.97 10.62 -7.39
C GLU A 336 -0.38 10.95 -8.03
N GLN A 337 -1.17 9.92 -8.32
CA GLN A 337 -2.59 10.04 -8.62
C GLN A 337 -3.36 8.94 -7.89
N HIS A 338 -4.60 9.26 -7.50
CA HIS A 338 -5.49 8.37 -6.77
C HIS A 338 -6.96 8.62 -7.14
N GLY A 339 -7.80 7.59 -7.03
CA GLY A 339 -9.23 7.74 -7.27
C GLY A 339 -10.01 8.32 -6.09
N ASP A 340 -11.23 8.78 -6.35
CA ASP A 340 -12.12 9.40 -5.34
C ASP A 340 -12.32 8.52 -4.08
N SER A 341 -12.27 7.19 -4.22
CA SER A 341 -12.41 6.25 -3.12
C SER A 341 -11.19 6.18 -2.18
N ARG A 342 -10.10 6.86 -2.57
CA ARG A 342 -8.81 6.95 -1.90
C ARG A 342 -8.35 8.41 -1.78
N SER A 343 -9.28 9.35 -1.56
CA SER A 343 -9.03 10.80 -1.53
C SER A 343 -8.00 11.30 -0.49
N GLY A 344 -7.55 10.44 0.42
CA GLY A 344 -6.48 10.74 1.37
C GLY A 344 -5.15 10.07 1.03
N SER A 345 -4.96 9.61 -0.20
CA SER A 345 -3.67 9.08 -0.68
C SER A 345 -2.73 10.20 -1.11
N TYR A 346 -1.47 10.07 -0.73
CA TYR A 346 -0.39 11.01 -1.00
C TYR A 346 0.88 10.31 -1.49
N GLY A 347 0.78 9.02 -1.86
CA GLY A 347 1.80 8.26 -2.56
C GLY A 347 2.64 7.33 -1.69
N LEU A 348 2.60 7.42 -0.36
CA LEU A 348 3.36 6.54 0.52
C LEU A 348 2.54 6.04 1.71
N ALA A 349 2.21 4.75 1.65
CA ALA A 349 1.68 4.02 2.78
C ALA A 349 2.76 3.70 3.82
N ILE A 350 2.34 3.39 5.04
CA ILE A 350 3.19 2.87 6.12
C ILE A 350 2.41 1.86 6.95
N TYR A 351 3.10 0.90 7.56
CA TYR A 351 2.47 0.00 8.51
C TYR A 351 2.07 0.72 9.81
N PHE A 352 0.76 0.77 10.05
CA PHE A 352 0.15 1.18 11.31
C PHE A 352 -1.15 0.40 11.53
N PRO A 353 -1.09 -0.73 12.26
CA PRO A 353 -2.25 -1.62 12.42
C PRO A 353 -3.46 -0.94 13.08
N GLU A 354 -4.65 -1.43 12.78
CA GLU A 354 -5.87 -0.85 13.34
C GLU A 354 -6.02 -1.14 14.83
N THR A 355 -5.63 -2.34 15.27
CA THR A 355 -5.75 -2.76 16.66
C THR A 355 -4.47 -3.42 17.16
N GLN A 356 -4.30 -3.46 18.48
CA GLN A 356 -3.17 -4.15 19.11
C GLN A 356 -3.07 -5.63 18.68
N GLY A 357 -4.21 -6.29 18.44
CA GLY A 357 -4.24 -7.68 17.99
C GLY A 357 -3.67 -7.88 16.58
N TYR A 358 -3.58 -6.81 15.79
CA TYR A 358 -2.99 -6.78 14.46
C TYR A 358 -1.56 -6.23 14.44
N PHE A 359 -1.02 -5.79 15.59
CA PHE A 359 0.39 -5.44 15.70
C PHE A 359 1.25 -6.70 15.62
N ASP A 360 2.07 -6.79 14.58
CA ASP A 360 2.97 -7.91 14.35
C ASP A 360 4.33 -7.63 14.98
N THR A 361 4.72 -8.52 15.89
CA THR A 361 6.03 -8.49 16.54
C THR A 361 7.21 -8.68 15.58
N ASN A 362 6.99 -9.11 14.34
CA ASN A 362 7.99 -9.23 13.29
C ASN A 362 8.24 -7.91 12.55
N TYR A 363 7.38 -6.90 12.71
CA TYR A 363 7.69 -5.54 12.29
C TYR A 363 8.72 -4.95 13.24
N ASN A 364 9.99 -5.33 13.04
CA ASN A 364 11.07 -4.94 13.93
C ASN A 364 12.41 -4.78 13.18
N GLY A 365 13.34 -4.09 13.84
CA GLY A 365 14.65 -3.77 13.26
C GLY A 365 15.58 -4.95 12.97
N SER A 366 15.23 -6.18 13.34
CA SER A 366 16.01 -7.37 12.93
C SER A 366 15.59 -7.93 11.57
N THR A 367 14.44 -7.48 11.07
CA THR A 367 13.75 -8.02 9.88
C THR A 367 13.60 -6.95 8.79
N ILE A 368 13.38 -5.69 9.20
CA ILE A 368 13.03 -4.59 8.29
C ILE A 368 13.94 -3.40 8.59
N ALA A 369 14.57 -2.82 7.57
CA ALA A 369 15.54 -1.73 7.77
C ALA A 369 14.91 -0.45 8.36
N PHE A 370 13.67 -0.12 7.98
CA PHE A 370 13.00 1.10 8.43
C PHE A 370 12.78 1.18 9.95
N PRO A 371 12.16 0.20 10.63
CA PRO A 371 12.10 0.19 12.10
C PRO A 371 13.47 -0.02 12.76
N ALA A 372 14.50 -0.52 12.05
CA ALA A 372 15.86 -0.59 12.60
C ALA A 372 16.50 0.79 12.75
N ASP A 373 16.21 1.70 11.83
CA ASP A 373 16.83 3.02 11.72
C ASP A 373 15.94 4.16 12.24
N THR A 374 14.71 3.85 12.67
CA THR A 374 13.72 4.82 13.16
C THR A 374 13.09 4.37 14.46
N PHE A 375 12.48 5.30 15.19
CA PHE A 375 11.69 4.97 16.39
C PHE A 375 10.24 4.55 16.08
N TRP A 376 9.92 4.18 14.83
CA TRP A 376 8.54 3.87 14.42
C TRP A 376 8.00 2.62 15.14
N GLU A 377 8.79 1.55 15.24
CA GLU A 377 8.41 0.33 15.98
C GLU A 377 8.08 0.64 17.44
N GLU A 378 8.93 1.39 18.13
CA GLU A 378 8.70 1.71 19.53
C GLU A 378 7.54 2.68 19.72
N PHE A 379 7.31 3.58 18.76
CA PHE A 379 6.09 4.39 18.74
C PHE A 379 4.85 3.51 18.63
N LEU A 380 4.80 2.55 17.69
CA LEU A 380 3.67 1.63 17.57
C LEU A 380 3.44 0.85 18.87
N SER A 381 4.51 0.38 19.51
CA SER A 381 4.45 -0.30 20.80
C SER A 381 3.85 0.58 21.91
N ASP A 382 4.32 1.82 22.03
CA ASP A 382 3.83 2.79 23.01
C ASP A 382 2.39 3.22 22.70
N PHE A 383 2.02 3.30 21.41
CA PHE A 383 0.68 3.61 20.95
C PHE A 383 -0.33 2.59 21.46
N TYR A 384 -0.11 1.29 21.20
CA TYR A 384 -1.05 0.26 21.67
C TYR A 384 -1.07 0.11 23.19
N THR A 385 0.02 0.45 23.86
CA THR A 385 0.12 0.36 25.32
C THR A 385 -0.54 1.54 26.04
N SER A 386 -0.49 2.75 25.47
CA SER A 386 -0.83 3.98 26.20
C SER A 386 -1.62 5.04 25.44
N MET A 387 -1.72 4.95 24.11
CA MET A 387 -2.32 5.98 23.25
C MET A 387 -3.54 5.49 22.45
N SER A 388 -3.89 4.21 22.53
CA SER A 388 -4.98 3.56 21.77
C SER A 388 -6.39 4.04 22.13
N SER A 389 -6.52 4.98 23.08
CA SER A 389 -7.77 5.70 23.39
C SER A 389 -7.54 7.21 23.51
N SER A 390 -6.59 7.72 22.73
CA SER A 390 -6.21 9.15 22.72
C SER A 390 -6.55 9.81 21.40
N TRP A 391 -6.35 11.13 21.31
CA TRP A 391 -6.47 11.89 20.07
C TRP A 391 -5.54 11.41 18.93
N ILE A 392 -4.48 10.66 19.24
CA ILE A 392 -3.64 9.98 18.24
C ILE A 392 -4.41 8.79 17.62
N ALA A 393 -5.19 8.08 18.43
CA ALA A 393 -6.03 6.98 17.94
C ALA A 393 -7.15 7.51 17.04
N ASP A 394 -7.76 8.64 17.40
CA ASP A 394 -8.74 9.32 16.53
C ASP A 394 -8.07 9.67 15.17
N ALA A 395 -6.88 10.28 15.17
CA ALA A 395 -6.18 10.61 13.93
C ALA A 395 -5.87 9.36 13.08
N ARG A 396 -5.47 8.25 13.70
CA ARG A 396 -5.22 6.99 13.00
C ARG A 396 -6.49 6.35 12.44
N GLU A 397 -7.60 6.45 13.15
CA GLU A 397 -8.89 5.91 12.73
C GLU A 397 -9.39 6.58 11.45
N TYR A 398 -9.22 7.89 11.35
CA TYR A 398 -9.65 8.70 10.20
C TYR A 398 -8.61 8.87 9.09
N ALA A 399 -7.39 8.34 9.27
CA ALA A 399 -6.39 8.35 8.20
C ALA A 399 -6.83 7.43 7.06
N GLN A 400 -6.49 7.78 5.81
CA GLN A 400 -6.68 6.91 4.65
C GLN A 400 -6.07 5.53 4.91
N GLN A 401 -6.86 4.50 4.65
CA GLN A 401 -6.46 3.09 4.75
C GLN A 401 -6.68 2.40 3.41
N TYR A 402 -6.03 1.26 3.21
CA TYR A 402 -6.07 0.52 1.96
C TYR A 402 -6.78 -0.83 2.12
N TYR A 403 -6.72 -1.69 1.10
CA TYR A 403 -7.27 -3.05 1.16
C TYR A 403 -6.84 -3.79 2.44
N VAL A 404 -5.59 -3.57 2.86
CA VAL A 404 -5.09 -3.98 4.17
C VAL A 404 -5.24 -2.82 5.14
N SER A 405 -6.16 -2.92 6.10
CA SER A 405 -6.42 -1.84 7.07
C SER A 405 -5.22 -1.49 7.95
N ALA A 406 -4.19 -2.34 7.97
CA ALA A 406 -2.93 -2.05 8.65
C ALA A 406 -1.98 -1.13 7.87
N HIS A 407 -2.27 -0.81 6.63
CA HIS A 407 -1.52 0.16 5.83
C HIS A 407 -2.32 1.45 5.79
N ILE A 408 -1.70 2.53 6.26
CA ILE A 408 -2.31 3.86 6.22
C ILE A 408 -1.41 4.81 5.43
N ASP A 409 -2.01 5.85 4.87
CA ASP A 409 -1.24 6.95 4.30
C ASP A 409 -0.56 7.77 5.43
N LEU A 410 0.77 7.89 5.38
CA LEU A 410 1.53 8.57 6.43
C LEU A 410 1.28 10.09 6.44
N TYR A 411 1.09 10.69 5.27
CA TYR A 411 0.80 12.12 5.15
C TYR A 411 -0.59 12.42 5.71
N ASP A 412 -1.62 11.66 5.33
CA ASP A 412 -2.98 11.90 5.79
C ASP A 412 -3.09 11.66 7.30
N PHE A 413 -2.41 10.66 7.86
CA PHE A 413 -2.31 10.50 9.31
C PHE A 413 -1.74 11.76 9.99
N CYS A 414 -0.62 12.29 9.48
CA CYS A 414 -0.04 13.53 10.00
C CYS A 414 -1.01 14.72 9.84
N ASN A 415 -1.72 14.79 8.73
CA ASN A 415 -2.75 15.79 8.48
C ASN A 415 -3.90 15.70 9.51
N LYS A 416 -4.37 14.49 9.87
CA LYS A 416 -5.41 14.31 10.91
C LYS A 416 -4.91 14.69 12.30
N LEU A 417 -3.61 14.62 12.59
CA LEU A 417 -3.07 15.14 13.85
C LEU A 417 -3.09 16.67 13.90
N ILE A 418 -2.79 17.33 12.77
CA ILE A 418 -2.76 18.79 12.66
C ILE A 418 -4.18 19.36 12.58
N ASN A 419 -5.03 18.72 11.79
CA ASN A 419 -6.41 19.08 11.48
C ASN A 419 -7.34 17.97 11.98
N PRO A 420 -7.48 17.81 13.31
CA PRO A 420 -8.27 16.73 13.89
C PRO A 420 -9.71 16.81 13.42
N VAL A 421 -10.21 15.66 13.01
CA VAL A 421 -11.61 15.46 12.70
C VAL A 421 -12.40 15.70 14.00
N ALA A 422 -13.25 16.73 13.99
CA ALA A 422 -13.92 17.19 15.18
C ALA A 422 -15.44 17.19 14.97
N LEU A 423 -16.16 16.74 16.00
CA LEU A 423 -17.60 16.87 16.06
C LEU A 423 -17.96 18.36 16.06
N ASP A 424 -18.68 18.82 15.04
CA ASP A 424 -19.12 20.22 14.96
C ASP A 424 -20.37 20.44 15.83
N CYS A 425 -20.16 20.92 17.05
CA CYS A 425 -21.27 21.34 17.92
C CYS A 425 -21.59 22.83 17.84
N THR A 426 -20.95 23.60 16.95
CA THR A 426 -21.12 25.07 16.87
C THR A 426 -22.57 25.45 16.61
N ASN A 427 -23.28 24.63 15.81
CA ASN A 427 -24.68 24.81 15.47
C ASN A 427 -25.58 23.72 16.07
N ALA A 428 -25.17 23.13 17.21
CA ALA A 428 -25.92 22.05 17.80
C ALA A 428 -27.35 22.50 18.19
N VAL A 429 -28.34 21.74 17.73
CA VAL A 429 -29.75 22.11 17.84
C VAL A 429 -30.25 21.94 19.28
N PRO A 430 -30.72 22.99 19.97
CA PRO A 430 -31.21 22.86 21.33
C PRO A 430 -32.56 22.14 21.39
N LEU A 431 -32.65 21.11 22.22
CA LEU A 431 -33.86 20.34 22.45
C LEU A 431 -34.59 20.76 23.72
N SER A 432 -35.89 20.49 23.76
CA SER A 432 -36.74 20.61 24.95
C SER A 432 -37.22 19.22 25.38
N SER A 433 -37.19 18.96 26.69
CA SER A 433 -37.55 17.65 27.23
C SER A 433 -38.97 17.23 26.85
N GLY A 434 -39.10 16.05 26.26
CA GLY A 434 -40.36 15.45 25.80
C GLY A 434 -40.98 16.11 24.57
N VAL A 435 -40.29 17.03 23.91
CA VAL A 435 -40.76 17.69 22.68
C VAL A 435 -40.10 17.02 21.48
N ALA A 436 -40.92 16.54 20.54
CA ALA A 436 -40.42 15.97 19.29
C ALA A 436 -39.79 17.05 18.40
N TYR A 437 -38.62 16.75 17.86
CA TYR A 437 -37.92 17.54 16.87
C TYR A 437 -37.86 16.77 15.54
N SER A 438 -38.17 17.44 14.43
CA SER A 438 -38.03 16.86 13.09
C SER A 438 -36.79 17.40 12.40
N GLY A 439 -35.89 16.52 11.99
CA GLY A 439 -34.64 16.85 11.29
C GLY A 439 -34.44 16.04 10.02
N ASN A 440 -33.35 16.35 9.30
CA ASN A 440 -32.91 15.61 8.12
C ASN A 440 -31.38 15.63 8.03
N THR A 441 -30.74 14.47 8.09
CA THR A 441 -29.29 14.36 7.98
C THR A 441 -28.78 14.46 6.53
N THR A 442 -29.64 14.31 5.51
CA THR A 442 -29.19 14.40 4.10
C THR A 442 -28.51 15.75 3.81
N GLY A 443 -27.22 15.69 3.44
CA GLY A 443 -26.39 16.86 3.12
C GLY A 443 -25.80 17.57 4.33
N ALA A 444 -25.92 17.02 5.54
CA ALA A 444 -25.18 17.46 6.72
C ALA A 444 -23.67 17.12 6.58
N PRO A 445 -22.80 17.68 7.44
CA PRO A 445 -21.41 17.22 7.56
C PRO A 445 -21.36 15.73 7.92
N SER A 446 -20.37 15.01 7.41
CA SER A 446 -20.05 13.62 7.77
C SER A 446 -18.63 13.60 8.30
N ASN A 447 -18.43 14.19 9.48
CA ASN A 447 -17.09 14.34 10.04
C ASN A 447 -16.74 13.14 10.92
N ILE A 448 -17.68 12.66 11.73
CA ILE A 448 -17.43 11.63 12.74
C ILE A 448 -18.09 10.33 12.32
N SER A 449 -17.32 9.24 12.32
CA SER A 449 -17.83 7.90 12.02
C SER A 449 -17.71 6.93 13.19
N SER A 450 -17.07 7.36 14.28
CA SER A 450 -16.79 6.53 15.44
C SER A 450 -17.04 7.28 16.74
N TYR A 451 -17.58 6.55 17.72
CA TYR A 451 -17.99 7.08 19.01
C TYR A 451 -17.54 6.11 20.10
N GLY A 452 -16.89 6.62 21.16
CA GLY A 452 -16.11 5.80 22.09
C GLY A 452 -16.88 4.74 22.91
N CYS A 453 -18.21 4.72 22.83
CA CYS A 453 -19.07 3.73 23.50
C CYS A 453 -19.85 2.83 22.55
N TRP A 454 -19.51 2.87 21.25
CA TRP A 454 -20.17 2.11 20.19
C TRP A 454 -19.14 1.36 19.35
N ILE A 455 -19.52 0.19 18.83
CA ILE A 455 -18.63 -0.67 18.04
C ILE A 455 -18.91 -0.61 16.53
N TYR A 456 -20.02 0.01 16.12
CA TYR A 456 -20.38 0.12 14.71
C TYR A 456 -19.95 1.47 14.17
N THR A 457 -19.48 1.49 12.93
CA THR A 457 -19.10 2.71 12.23
C THR A 457 -20.35 3.43 11.71
N LEU A 458 -20.60 4.63 12.20
CA LEU A 458 -21.70 5.50 11.76
C LEU A 458 -21.17 6.47 10.71
N SER A 459 -20.86 6.00 9.51
CA SER A 459 -20.27 6.82 8.44
C SER A 459 -21.27 7.72 7.70
N GLY A 460 -22.40 8.02 8.33
CA GLY A 460 -23.44 8.88 7.79
C GLY A 460 -23.12 10.35 8.00
N PRO A 461 -23.91 11.25 7.39
CA PRO A 461 -23.93 12.64 7.80
C PRO A 461 -24.53 12.78 9.21
N GLU A 462 -23.82 13.43 10.13
CA GLU A 462 -24.28 13.63 11.50
C GLU A 462 -24.95 14.99 11.76
N ILE A 463 -25.98 15.00 12.61
CA ILE A 463 -26.52 16.22 13.21
C ILE A 463 -26.42 16.14 14.72
N VAL A 464 -25.83 17.18 15.31
CA VAL A 464 -25.66 17.31 16.76
C VAL A 464 -26.80 18.13 17.36
N HIS A 465 -27.36 17.63 18.46
CA HIS A 465 -28.34 18.30 19.30
C HIS A 465 -27.78 18.53 20.69
N THR A 466 -28.38 19.45 21.45
CA THR A 466 -28.03 19.69 22.86
C THR A 466 -29.24 19.60 23.77
N ILE A 467 -29.05 19.02 24.96
CA ILE A 467 -30.01 19.08 26.06
C ILE A 467 -29.30 19.37 27.38
N THR A 468 -29.86 20.24 28.21
CA THR A 468 -29.26 20.59 29.51
C THR A 468 -30.17 20.16 30.64
N THR A 469 -29.66 19.31 31.52
CA THR A 469 -30.33 18.87 32.74
C THR A 469 -29.89 19.71 33.92
N THR A 470 -30.85 20.09 34.79
CA THR A 470 -30.56 20.87 36.01
C THR A 470 -30.48 20.01 37.27
N ILE A 471 -30.91 18.76 37.18
CA ILE A 471 -30.86 17.75 38.24
C ILE A 471 -30.41 16.42 37.64
N ALA A 472 -29.88 15.53 38.49
CA ALA A 472 -29.51 14.19 38.04
C ALA A 472 -30.75 13.33 37.73
N GLY A 473 -30.63 12.43 36.75
CA GLY A 473 -31.64 11.44 36.38
C GLY A 473 -31.49 10.96 34.95
N ASP A 474 -32.45 10.19 34.46
CA ASP A 474 -32.28 9.46 33.19
C ASP A 474 -32.45 10.38 31.97
N ILE A 475 -31.56 10.22 30.98
CA ILE A 475 -31.68 10.82 29.65
C ILE A 475 -32.03 9.71 28.67
N ILE A 476 -33.18 9.84 28.00
CA ILE A 476 -33.67 8.85 27.04
C ILE A 476 -33.91 9.55 25.71
N ALA A 477 -33.16 9.18 24.69
CA ALA A 477 -33.34 9.62 23.32
C ALA A 477 -33.98 8.49 22.49
N THR A 478 -34.97 8.84 21.67
CA THR A 478 -35.65 7.91 20.76
C THR A 478 -35.88 8.60 19.43
N ASP A 479 -35.67 7.89 18.33
CA ASP A 479 -36.02 8.34 16.99
C ASP A 479 -37.03 7.38 16.32
N ASN A 480 -37.36 7.65 15.06
CA ASN A 480 -38.33 6.88 14.28
C ASN A 480 -37.81 6.45 12.90
N ASN A 481 -36.50 6.53 12.68
CA ASN A 481 -35.83 6.16 11.44
C ASN A 481 -34.80 5.06 11.74
N ASN A 482 -35.19 3.83 11.48
CA ASN A 482 -34.39 2.63 11.73
C ASN A 482 -33.06 2.53 10.95
N ASN A 483 -32.76 3.51 10.09
CA ASN A 483 -31.50 3.60 9.38
C ASN A 483 -30.55 4.66 9.99
N LEU A 484 -31.00 5.37 11.03
CA LEU A 484 -30.20 6.32 11.78
C LEU A 484 -30.07 5.81 13.22
N ASP A 485 -28.92 6.07 13.80
CA ASP A 485 -28.51 5.66 15.13
C ASP A 485 -28.36 6.89 16.04
N LEU A 486 -28.55 6.68 17.34
CA LEU A 486 -28.48 7.72 18.35
C LEU A 486 -27.27 7.53 19.25
N VAL A 487 -26.53 8.62 19.46
CA VAL A 487 -25.39 8.67 20.37
C VAL A 487 -25.59 9.76 21.41
N ILE A 488 -25.41 9.45 22.69
CA ILE A 488 -25.43 10.42 23.80
C ILE A 488 -24.00 10.66 24.26
N LEU A 489 -23.58 11.92 24.27
CA LEU A 489 -22.25 12.38 24.69
C LEU A 489 -22.37 13.30 25.91
N ASN A 490 -21.40 13.22 26.84
CA ASN A 490 -21.33 14.13 27.99
C ASN A 490 -20.44 15.38 27.75
N ALA A 491 -19.79 15.46 26.59
CA ALA A 491 -19.09 16.63 26.08
C ALA A 491 -19.25 16.71 24.55
N CYS A 492 -18.86 17.84 23.94
CA CYS A 492 -18.77 17.96 22.48
C CYS A 492 -17.51 17.24 21.98
N ASN A 493 -17.51 15.90 22.07
CA ASN A 493 -16.38 15.06 21.71
C ASN A 493 -16.89 13.62 21.49
N PRO A 494 -16.59 12.96 20.36
CA PRO A 494 -17.04 11.59 20.06
C PRO A 494 -16.60 10.54 21.09
N SER A 495 -15.40 10.70 21.66
CA SER A 495 -14.86 9.82 22.71
C SER A 495 -15.56 10.02 24.06
N SER A 496 -16.37 11.07 24.22
CA SER A 496 -17.19 11.33 25.43
C SER A 496 -18.56 10.63 25.42
N CYS A 497 -18.72 9.70 24.49
CA CYS A 497 -19.86 8.80 24.35
C CYS A 497 -20.15 8.06 25.66
N VAL A 498 -21.37 8.24 26.18
CA VAL A 498 -21.85 7.55 27.39
C VAL A 498 -22.78 6.39 27.06
N VAL A 499 -23.56 6.49 25.98
CA VAL A 499 -24.38 5.41 25.44
C VAL A 499 -24.72 5.69 23.99
N ALA A 500 -24.85 4.64 23.18
CA ALA A 500 -25.41 4.70 21.84
C ALA A 500 -26.44 3.58 21.65
N GLY A 501 -27.27 3.68 20.62
CA GLY A 501 -28.30 2.71 20.29
C GLY A 501 -28.93 2.97 18.93
N MET A 502 -29.54 1.93 18.34
CA MET A 502 -30.14 2.01 17.00
C MET A 502 -31.33 2.97 16.98
N ASP A 503 -32.49 2.57 17.51
CA ASP A 503 -33.67 3.46 17.54
C ASP A 503 -33.82 4.24 18.87
N SER A 504 -32.99 3.90 19.87
CA SER A 504 -33.06 4.51 21.19
C SER A 504 -31.75 4.37 21.98
N ALA A 505 -31.40 5.40 22.72
CA ALA A 505 -30.25 5.43 23.62
C ALA A 505 -30.68 5.94 25.01
N SER A 506 -30.21 5.30 26.08
CA SER A 506 -30.65 5.59 27.45
C SER A 506 -29.47 5.65 28.42
N TYR A 507 -29.20 6.85 28.95
CA TYR A 507 -28.17 7.09 29.96
C TYR A 507 -28.83 7.26 31.34
N THR A 508 -28.68 6.24 32.19
CA THR A 508 -29.34 6.22 33.50
C THR A 508 -28.56 7.01 34.55
N ASN A 509 -29.28 7.69 35.45
CA ASN A 509 -28.72 8.51 36.53
C ASN A 509 -27.67 9.53 36.05
N ALA A 510 -27.88 10.14 34.88
CA ALA A 510 -27.01 11.15 34.31
C ALA A 510 -26.87 12.33 35.29
N PRO A 511 -25.65 12.79 35.63
CA PRO A 511 -25.47 14.01 36.42
C PRO A 511 -26.11 15.24 35.77
N ALA A 512 -26.37 16.28 36.56
CA ALA A 512 -26.78 17.58 36.01
C ALA A 512 -25.67 18.13 35.10
N GLY A 513 -26.04 18.57 33.90
CA GLY A 513 -25.07 19.05 32.90
C GLY A 513 -25.67 19.22 31.52
N THR A 514 -24.83 19.62 30.57
CA THR A 514 -25.17 19.68 29.16
C THR A 514 -24.70 18.39 28.48
N TYR A 515 -25.60 17.79 27.71
CA TYR A 515 -25.36 16.58 26.93
C TYR A 515 -25.59 16.88 25.46
N TYR A 516 -24.90 16.13 24.60
CA TYR A 516 -25.06 16.20 23.15
C TYR A 516 -25.71 14.90 22.68
N ILE A 517 -26.70 15.03 21.81
CA ILE A 517 -27.37 13.88 21.18
C ILE A 517 -27.01 13.95 19.71
N VAL A 518 -26.28 12.96 19.21
CA VAL A 518 -25.92 12.89 17.79
C VAL A 518 -26.86 11.92 17.12
N VAL A 519 -27.40 12.35 15.97
CA VAL A 519 -28.16 11.51 15.05
C VAL A 519 -27.28 11.29 13.83
N ASP A 520 -26.94 10.05 13.57
CA ASP A 520 -25.97 9.64 12.55
C ASP A 520 -26.44 8.36 11.85
N GLY A 521 -25.81 7.92 10.78
CA GLY A 521 -26.25 6.76 10.00
C GLY A 521 -25.17 5.70 9.80
N TRP A 522 -25.54 4.44 9.90
CA TRP A 522 -24.66 3.35 9.50
C TRP A 522 -24.41 3.33 7.98
N ASN A 523 -23.16 3.15 7.56
CA ASN A 523 -22.76 2.97 6.17
C ASN A 523 -23.27 4.08 5.21
N GLY A 524 -23.08 5.34 5.57
CA GLY A 524 -23.49 6.49 4.77
C GLY A 524 -25.00 6.77 4.79
N ALA A 525 -25.77 6.05 5.60
CA ALA A 525 -27.21 6.27 5.69
C ALA A 525 -27.53 7.72 6.07
N SER A 526 -28.52 8.30 5.40
CA SER A 526 -29.02 9.63 5.72
C SER A 526 -30.52 9.72 5.47
N GLY A 527 -31.17 10.69 6.10
CA GLY A 527 -32.59 10.97 5.85
C GLY A 527 -33.27 11.74 6.96
N THR A 528 -34.59 11.82 6.85
CA THR A 528 -35.44 12.50 7.83
C THR A 528 -35.59 11.67 9.10
N TYR A 529 -35.65 12.33 10.26
CA TYR A 529 -35.90 11.70 11.56
C TYR A 529 -36.80 12.57 12.43
N THR A 530 -37.44 11.94 13.42
CA THR A 530 -38.15 12.61 14.50
C THR A 530 -37.55 12.18 15.83
N LEU A 531 -36.72 13.04 16.41
CA LEU A 531 -36.02 12.82 17.67
C LEU A 531 -36.88 13.31 18.83
N THR A 532 -37.08 12.48 19.85
CA THR A 532 -37.64 12.87 21.14
C THR A 532 -36.66 12.55 22.25
N VAL A 533 -36.34 13.54 23.09
CA VAL A 533 -35.44 13.33 24.23
C VAL A 533 -36.16 13.67 25.52
N THR A 534 -36.21 12.72 26.44
CA THR A 534 -36.70 12.93 27.81
C THR A 534 -35.50 13.09 28.73
N ALA A 535 -35.45 14.22 29.43
CA ALA A 535 -34.38 14.52 30.38
C ALA A 535 -34.91 15.34 31.57
N PRO A 536 -34.40 15.10 32.80
CA PRO A 536 -34.92 15.71 34.01
C PRO A 536 -34.47 17.17 34.17
N GLY A 537 -35.38 18.01 34.64
CA GLY A 537 -35.08 19.43 34.91
C GLY A 537 -34.73 20.27 33.69
N ALA A 538 -34.87 19.73 32.48
CA ALA A 538 -34.78 20.45 31.22
C ALA A 538 -36.15 21.08 30.91
N GLU A 539 -36.25 22.42 31.00
CA GLU A 539 -37.53 23.13 30.85
C GLU A 539 -38.16 22.91 29.46
N GLN A 540 -39.49 22.74 29.42
CA GLN A 540 -40.27 22.91 28.20
C GLN A 540 -40.31 24.41 27.88
N LYS A 541 -39.48 24.88 26.94
CA LYS A 541 -39.67 26.23 26.38
C LYS A 541 -40.91 26.24 25.51
N SER A 542 -42.07 26.41 26.15
CA SER A 542 -43.31 26.75 25.46
C SER A 542 -43.14 28.15 24.86
N TYR A 543 -42.91 28.21 23.55
CA TYR A 543 -43.08 29.45 22.81
C TYR A 543 -44.57 29.79 22.79
N LEU A 544 -45.04 30.46 23.84
CA LEU A 544 -46.32 31.16 23.83
C LEU A 544 -46.21 32.28 22.78
N LEU A 545 -46.72 32.00 21.59
CA LEU A 545 -46.96 32.99 20.54
C LEU A 545 -47.90 34.07 21.09
N TRP A 546 -47.34 35.19 21.57
CA TRP A 546 -48.10 36.40 21.78
C TRP A 546 -48.39 37.02 20.42
N THR A 547 -49.59 36.75 19.90
CA THR A 547 -50.18 37.56 18.82
C THR A 547 -50.50 38.95 19.36
N LYS A 548 -50.02 39.98 18.66
CA LYS A 548 -50.62 41.31 18.63
C LYS A 548 -50.76 41.77 17.19
#